data_AF-A0A943UPY4-F1
#
_entry.id   AF-A0A943UPY4-F1
#
_cell.length_a   1.000
_cell.length_b   1.000
_cell.length_c   1.000
_cell.angle_alpha   90.00
_cell.angle_beta   90.00
_cell.angle_gamma   90.00
#
_symmetry.space_group_name_H-M   'P 1'
#
loop_
_entity.id
_entity.type
_entity.pdbx_description
1 polymer ?
#
loop_
_entity_poly.entity_id
_entity_poly.type
_entity_poly.pdbx_seq_one_letter_code
_entity_poly.pdbx_strand_id
1 'polypeptide(L)'
;MKTEDRLKERKVTVEYLEKAFDHYNHLCFGGLLPRPRLRLSRAKSRLGWMRYKVDANGESLIPYDFTIGITTAYRLNTEQIDDVLIHEMIHYHIVYHQLRDNAPHGRRFRQIMETINHDYQRHIRISVRHANLPTRDGDDSRPPHNGPTQSRPNRLPPYVVLAIQTKDGHYYLSSVAPNAVAKLHTIVGHQKHFQEARWYVSHDSALSRYPRVRTLRGVRVSQKEYERITTQATPL
;
A
#
# COMPACT_ATOMS: atom_id res chain seq x y z
N MET A 1 30.68 13.34 28.08
CA MET A 1 30.83 13.01 26.65
C MET A 1 29.72 13.72 25.89
N LYS A 2 30.06 14.62 24.97
CA LYS A 2 29.15 15.63 24.40
C LYS A 2 28.05 14.99 23.54
N THR A 3 26.84 15.51 23.68
CA THR A 3 25.58 15.15 23.00
C THR A 3 25.56 15.46 21.49
N GLU A 4 26.70 15.77 20.88
CA GLU A 4 26.80 16.26 19.49
C GLU A 4 27.10 15.16 18.45
N ASP A 5 27.24 13.90 18.85
CA ASP A 5 27.56 12.79 17.93
C ASP A 5 26.31 12.10 17.30
N ARG A 6 25.10 12.65 17.51
CA ARG A 6 23.83 11.98 17.18
C ARG A 6 23.25 12.22 15.77
N LEU A 7 23.95 12.91 14.87
CA LEU A 7 23.47 13.11 13.49
C LEU A 7 24.61 13.11 12.44
N LYS A 8 25.58 12.19 12.53
CA LYS A 8 26.30 11.81 11.31
C LYS A 8 25.34 10.99 10.45
N GLU A 9 24.86 11.58 9.35
CA GLU A 9 24.04 10.92 8.34
C GLU A 9 24.80 9.68 7.82
N ARG A 10 24.59 8.51 8.43
CA ARG A 10 25.22 7.28 7.98
C ARG A 10 24.58 6.91 6.65
N LYS A 11 25.38 6.92 5.59
CA LYS A 11 24.98 6.37 4.30
C LYS A 11 24.66 4.89 4.51
N VAL A 12 23.41 4.51 4.32
CA VAL A 12 22.99 3.10 4.36
C VAL A 12 23.74 2.35 3.28
N THR A 13 24.37 1.24 3.66
CA THR A 13 25.07 0.34 2.74
C THR A 13 24.45 -1.06 2.81
N VAL A 14 24.80 -1.93 1.88
CA VAL A 14 24.32 -3.33 1.92
C VAL A 14 24.94 -4.05 3.13
N GLU A 15 26.21 -3.79 3.45
CA GLU A 15 26.90 -4.38 4.60
C GLU A 15 26.24 -3.96 5.93
N TYR A 16 25.69 -2.75 6.00
CA TYR A 16 24.86 -2.35 7.12
C TYR A 16 23.61 -3.21 7.23
N LEU A 17 22.88 -3.40 6.12
CA LEU A 17 21.67 -4.21 6.11
C LEU A 17 21.95 -5.67 6.47
N GLU A 18 23.09 -6.23 6.06
CA GLU A 18 23.51 -7.59 6.40
C GLU A 18 23.69 -7.75 7.92
N LYS A 19 24.45 -6.83 8.53
CA LYS A 19 24.66 -6.83 9.98
C LYS A 19 23.35 -6.61 10.76
N ALA A 20 22.52 -5.67 10.30
CA ALA A 20 21.22 -5.42 10.91
C ALA A 20 20.30 -6.64 10.78
N PHE A 21 20.27 -7.28 9.61
CA PHE A 21 19.49 -8.49 9.40
C PHE A 21 19.92 -9.60 10.36
N ASP A 22 21.22 -9.89 10.48
CA ASP A 22 21.71 -10.93 11.38
C ASP A 22 21.36 -10.66 12.85
N HIS A 23 21.51 -9.40 13.26
CA HIS A 23 21.18 -8.95 14.60
C HIS A 23 19.70 -9.17 14.90
N TYR A 24 18.80 -8.66 14.05
CA TYR A 24 17.36 -8.78 14.27
C TYR A 24 16.84 -10.19 14.00
N ASN A 25 17.53 -11.00 13.18
CA ASN A 25 17.18 -12.40 13.00
C ASN A 25 17.38 -13.16 14.31
N HIS A 26 18.52 -12.96 14.98
CA HIS A 26 18.75 -13.54 16.31
C HIS A 26 17.78 -12.98 17.36
N LEU A 27 17.63 -11.65 17.40
CA LEU A 27 16.84 -10.99 18.42
C LEU A 27 15.33 -11.30 18.29
N CYS A 28 14.77 -11.16 17.10
CA CYS A 28 13.32 -11.20 16.89
C CYS A 28 12.81 -12.52 16.33
N PHE A 29 13.66 -13.32 15.67
CA PHE A 29 13.25 -14.51 14.90
C PHE A 29 14.04 -15.78 15.27
N GLY A 30 14.79 -15.75 16.39
CA GLY A 30 15.53 -16.91 16.92
C GLY A 30 16.68 -17.40 16.04
N GLY A 31 17.16 -16.59 15.09
CA GLY A 31 18.22 -16.97 14.15
C GLY A 31 17.76 -17.93 13.05
N LEU A 32 16.45 -18.12 12.88
CA LEU A 32 15.88 -19.17 12.01
C LEU A 32 15.72 -18.74 10.55
N LEU A 33 15.93 -17.47 10.22
CA LEU A 33 15.80 -16.98 8.84
C LEU A 33 17.15 -17.05 8.10
N PRO A 34 17.27 -17.81 7.00
CA PRO A 34 18.42 -17.71 6.11
C PRO A 34 18.60 -16.28 5.59
N ARG A 35 19.82 -15.82 5.37
CA ARG A 35 20.02 -14.45 4.87
C ARG A 35 19.49 -14.32 3.43
N PRO A 36 18.51 -13.44 3.16
CA PRO A 36 18.04 -13.17 1.80
C PRO A 36 19.06 -12.29 1.07
N ARG A 37 18.88 -12.10 -0.24
CA ARG A 37 19.62 -11.07 -0.97
C ARG A 37 19.19 -9.70 -0.46
N LEU A 38 20.13 -8.92 0.08
CA LEU A 38 19.85 -7.57 0.58
C LEU A 38 20.22 -6.53 -0.47
N ARG A 39 19.33 -5.56 -0.72
CA ARG A 39 19.53 -4.54 -1.76
C ARG A 39 19.12 -3.15 -1.32
N LEU A 40 19.76 -2.16 -1.92
CA LEU A 40 19.33 -0.77 -1.88
C LEU A 40 18.64 -0.40 -3.20
N SER A 41 17.60 0.43 -3.12
CA SER A 41 16.90 0.96 -4.29
C SER A 41 16.72 2.47 -4.20
N ARG A 42 16.39 3.13 -5.31
CA ARG A 42 15.95 4.53 -5.34
C ARG A 42 14.43 4.68 -5.54
N ALA A 43 13.66 3.63 -5.28
CA ALA A 43 12.22 3.66 -5.49
C ALA A 43 11.54 4.58 -4.45
N LYS A 44 10.73 5.54 -4.92
CA LYS A 44 9.98 6.45 -4.04
C LYS A 44 8.63 5.88 -3.57
N SER A 45 8.11 4.84 -4.22
CA SER A 45 6.75 4.33 -3.94
C SER A 45 6.61 3.49 -2.66
N ARG A 46 7.73 3.12 -2.02
CA ARG A 46 7.77 2.24 -0.84
C ARG A 46 9.10 2.42 -0.09
N LEU A 47 9.10 2.20 1.22
CA LEU A 47 10.31 2.26 2.04
C LEU A 47 11.11 0.96 2.00
N GLY A 48 10.40 -0.17 1.97
CA GLY A 48 10.96 -1.51 1.88
C GLY A 48 10.17 -2.38 0.90
N TRP A 49 10.72 -3.55 0.59
CA TRP A 49 10.00 -4.66 -0.03
C TRP A 49 10.70 -5.99 0.18
N MET A 50 9.90 -7.04 0.33
CA MET A 50 10.32 -8.43 0.26
C MET A 50 9.78 -9.09 -1.03
N ARG A 51 10.59 -9.92 -1.68
CA ARG A 51 10.21 -10.75 -2.84
C ARG A 51 10.83 -12.13 -2.74
N TYR A 52 10.21 -13.09 -3.44
CA TYR A 52 10.67 -14.47 -3.56
C TYR A 52 10.20 -15.05 -4.91
N LYS A 53 10.80 -16.16 -5.31
CA LYS A 53 10.34 -17.03 -6.39
C LYS A 53 9.57 -18.20 -5.80
N VAL A 54 8.73 -18.84 -6.60
CA VAL A 54 7.94 -20.00 -6.18
C VAL A 54 8.23 -21.14 -7.13
N ASP A 55 8.60 -22.28 -6.57
CA ASP A 55 8.70 -23.52 -7.33
C ASP A 55 7.33 -24.21 -7.34
N ALA A 56 6.87 -24.62 -8.53
CA ALA A 56 5.58 -25.24 -8.76
C ALA A 56 5.70 -26.76 -8.97
N ASN A 57 6.77 -27.37 -8.47
CA ASN A 57 7.08 -28.78 -8.62
C ASN A 57 6.27 -29.69 -7.65
N GLY A 58 4.95 -29.74 -7.84
CA GLY A 58 4.04 -30.75 -7.26
C GLY A 58 3.56 -30.47 -5.83
N GLU A 59 2.24 -30.40 -5.67
CA GLU A 59 1.41 -30.26 -4.44
C GLU A 59 1.64 -29.05 -3.52
N SER A 60 2.84 -28.46 -3.46
CA SER A 60 3.13 -27.31 -2.58
C SER A 60 3.89 -26.19 -3.30
N LEU A 61 3.42 -24.95 -3.11
CA LEU A 61 4.10 -23.74 -3.60
C LEU A 61 5.26 -23.39 -2.67
N ILE A 62 6.45 -23.93 -2.95
CA ILE A 62 7.63 -23.73 -2.08
C ILE A 62 8.33 -22.41 -2.46
N PRO A 63 8.41 -21.42 -1.54
CA PRO A 63 9.07 -20.16 -1.82
C PRO A 63 10.60 -20.26 -1.67
N TYR A 64 11.34 -19.63 -2.58
CA TYR A 64 12.81 -19.64 -2.62
C TYR A 64 13.38 -18.32 -3.20
N ASP A 65 14.71 -18.17 -3.20
CA ASP A 65 15.43 -16.99 -3.75
C ASP A 65 14.91 -15.64 -3.21
N PHE A 66 14.86 -15.53 -1.88
CA PHE A 66 14.32 -14.37 -1.18
C PHE A 66 15.22 -13.13 -1.36
N THR A 67 14.58 -11.97 -1.49
CA THR A 67 15.24 -10.66 -1.57
C THR A 67 14.51 -9.65 -0.69
N ILE A 68 15.25 -8.89 0.11
CA ILE A 68 14.75 -7.72 0.82
C ILE A 68 15.46 -6.47 0.29
N GLY A 69 14.68 -5.45 -0.06
CA GLY A 69 15.17 -4.19 -0.58
C GLY A 69 14.72 -3.00 0.25
N ILE A 70 15.63 -2.08 0.55
CA ILE A 70 15.32 -0.82 1.27
C ILE A 70 15.58 0.37 0.35
N THR A 71 14.71 1.38 0.39
CA THR A 71 14.90 2.59 -0.40
C THR A 71 15.92 3.53 0.24
N THR A 72 16.69 4.19 -0.61
CA THR A 72 17.60 5.28 -0.26
C THR A 72 17.07 6.64 -0.74
N ALA A 73 15.86 6.69 -1.29
CA ALA A 73 15.25 7.92 -1.81
C ALA A 73 14.85 8.92 -0.71
N TYR A 74 14.68 8.44 0.52
CA TYR A 74 14.31 9.24 1.69
C TYR A 74 15.46 9.28 2.70
N ARG A 75 15.58 10.40 3.42
CA ARG A 75 16.45 10.52 4.59
C ARG A 75 15.78 9.88 5.77
N LEU A 76 16.09 8.60 5.98
CA LEU A 76 15.69 7.85 7.16
C LEU A 76 16.87 7.78 8.13
N ASN A 77 16.58 7.89 9.43
CA ASN A 77 17.57 7.59 10.46
C ASN A 77 17.73 6.05 10.61
N THR A 78 18.77 5.63 11.33
CA THR A 78 19.10 4.21 11.57
C THR A 78 17.91 3.42 12.13
N GLU A 79 17.24 3.95 13.14
CA GLU A 79 16.07 3.28 13.75
C GLU A 79 14.94 3.09 12.74
N GLN A 80 14.66 4.08 11.90
CA GLN A 80 13.63 3.98 10.87
C GLN A 80 13.99 2.96 9.79
N ILE A 81 15.26 2.88 9.41
CA ILE A 81 15.75 1.87 8.46
C ILE A 81 15.57 0.47 9.05
N ASP A 82 15.91 0.31 10.32
CA ASP A 82 15.76 -0.94 11.05
C ASP A 82 14.29 -1.35 11.17
N ASP A 83 13.39 -0.43 11.49
CA ASP A 83 11.94 -0.71 11.55
C ASP A 83 11.39 -1.15 10.18
N VAL A 84 11.86 -0.54 9.09
CA VAL A 84 11.50 -0.96 7.73
C VAL A 84 12.09 -2.34 7.43
N LEU A 85 13.35 -2.59 7.80
CA LEU A 85 13.97 -3.90 7.60
C LEU A 85 13.22 -4.99 8.35
N ILE A 86 12.90 -4.78 9.63
CA ILE A 86 12.16 -5.74 10.44
C ILE A 86 10.74 -5.94 9.87
N HIS A 87 10.07 -4.90 9.37
CA HIS A 87 8.79 -5.04 8.66
C HIS A 87 8.90 -6.05 7.50
N GLU A 88 9.94 -5.91 6.66
CA GLU A 88 10.16 -6.85 5.56
C GLU A 88 10.59 -8.24 6.05
N MET A 89 11.28 -8.35 7.19
CA MET A 89 11.61 -9.63 7.82
C MET A 89 10.38 -10.35 8.38
N ILE A 90 9.34 -9.64 8.86
CA ILE A 90 8.08 -10.28 9.27
C ILE A 90 7.39 -10.90 8.05
N HIS A 91 7.33 -10.19 6.92
CA HIS A 91 6.84 -10.78 5.66
C HIS A 91 7.65 -12.01 5.28
N TYR A 92 8.98 -11.91 5.38
CA TYR A 92 9.87 -13.02 5.07
C TYR A 92 9.61 -14.23 5.98
N HIS A 93 9.55 -14.04 7.30
CA HIS A 93 9.28 -15.10 8.27
C HIS A 93 7.97 -15.83 7.99
N ILE A 94 6.89 -15.09 7.73
CA ILE A 94 5.59 -15.68 7.42
C ILE A 94 5.67 -16.54 6.16
N VAL A 95 6.30 -16.05 5.09
CA VAL A 95 6.40 -16.80 3.83
C VAL A 95 7.36 -17.99 3.96
N TYR A 96 8.52 -17.81 4.57
CA TYR A 96 9.56 -18.84 4.70
C TYR A 96 9.07 -20.06 5.50
N HIS A 97 8.37 -19.82 6.62
CA HIS A 97 7.76 -20.87 7.42
C HIS A 97 6.37 -21.28 6.92
N GLN A 98 5.94 -20.78 5.76
CA GLN A 98 4.64 -21.08 5.13
C GLN A 98 3.45 -20.89 6.07
N LEU A 99 3.52 -19.87 6.93
CA LEU A 99 2.48 -19.57 7.91
C LEU A 99 1.28 -18.95 7.19
N ARG A 100 0.09 -19.54 7.39
CA ARG A 100 -1.14 -19.00 6.82
C ARG A 100 -1.52 -17.67 7.48
N ASP A 101 -1.56 -16.60 6.70
CA ASP A 101 -2.14 -15.32 7.10
C ASP A 101 -3.35 -14.96 6.21
N ASN A 102 -4.20 -14.05 6.67
CA ASN A 102 -5.46 -13.71 5.98
C ASN A 102 -5.37 -12.47 5.07
N ALA A 103 -4.23 -11.77 5.09
CA ALA A 103 -3.90 -10.62 4.25
C ALA A 103 -2.38 -10.37 4.32
N PRO A 104 -1.79 -9.53 3.44
CA PRO A 104 -0.36 -9.19 3.50
C PRO A 104 0.09 -8.67 4.87
N HIS A 105 -0.76 -7.89 5.54
CA HIS A 105 -0.60 -7.51 6.95
C HIS A 105 -1.78 -8.06 7.71
N GLY A 106 -1.89 -9.38 7.82
CA GLY A 106 -3.03 -10.07 8.42
C GLY A 106 -2.93 -10.16 9.94
N ARG A 107 -3.58 -11.16 10.54
CA ARG A 107 -3.55 -11.36 12.00
C ARG A 107 -2.15 -11.75 12.47
N ARG A 108 -1.47 -12.67 11.77
CA ARG A 108 -0.14 -13.13 12.17
C ARG A 108 0.90 -12.02 12.05
N PHE A 109 0.88 -11.28 10.94
CA PHE A 109 1.77 -10.14 10.77
C PHE A 109 1.64 -9.15 11.93
N ARG A 110 0.41 -8.78 12.31
CA ARG A 110 0.16 -7.82 13.41
C ARG A 110 0.64 -8.34 14.75
N GLN A 111 0.37 -9.61 15.07
CA GLN A 111 0.80 -10.22 16.32
C GLN A 111 2.33 -10.22 16.46
N ILE A 112 3.06 -10.62 15.41
CA ILE A 112 4.52 -10.61 15.42
C ILE A 112 5.04 -9.17 15.55
N MET A 113 4.47 -8.23 14.79
CA MET A 113 4.83 -6.81 14.84
C MET A 113 4.60 -6.21 16.23
N GLU A 114 3.46 -6.46 16.85
CA GLU A 114 3.10 -5.99 18.20
C GLU A 114 4.04 -6.56 19.26
N THR A 115 4.37 -7.86 19.16
CA THR A 115 5.34 -8.53 20.04
C THR A 115 6.71 -7.87 19.93
N ILE A 116 7.23 -7.70 18.70
CA ILE A 116 8.54 -7.07 18.48
C ILE A 116 8.56 -5.62 18.97
N ASN A 117 7.49 -4.85 18.70
CA ASN A 117 7.39 -3.47 19.17
C ASN A 117 7.42 -3.38 20.69
N HIS A 118 6.68 -4.27 21.38
CA HIS A 118 6.63 -4.33 22.83
C HIS A 118 7.96 -4.79 23.44
N ASP A 119 8.46 -5.95 23.02
CA ASP A 119 9.59 -6.64 23.67
C ASP A 119 10.93 -5.94 23.38
N TYR A 120 11.07 -5.36 22.19
CA TYR A 120 12.34 -4.76 21.73
C TYR A 120 12.25 -3.25 21.54
N GLN A 121 11.19 -2.60 22.05
CA GLN A 121 10.99 -1.16 22.02
C GLN A 121 11.12 -0.58 20.59
N ARG A 122 10.52 -1.28 19.63
CA ARG A 122 10.50 -0.91 18.20
C ARG A 122 9.22 -0.16 17.84
N HIS A 123 9.25 0.52 16.69
CA HIS A 123 8.13 1.35 16.22
C HIS A 123 7.68 0.96 14.81
N ILE A 124 7.63 -0.34 14.53
CA ILE A 124 7.23 -0.90 13.24
C ILE A 124 5.77 -0.56 12.99
N ARG A 125 5.48 -0.08 11.77
CA ARG A 125 4.13 0.31 11.34
C ARG A 125 3.74 -0.40 10.04
N ILE A 126 2.44 -0.66 9.88
CA ILE A 126 1.88 -1.24 8.65
C ILE A 126 1.95 -0.24 7.49
N SER A 127 1.70 1.03 7.76
CA SER A 127 1.73 2.10 6.76
C SER A 127 2.55 3.28 7.25
N VAL A 128 3.52 3.71 6.46
CA VAL A 128 4.21 4.99 6.63
C VAL A 128 3.71 5.95 5.57
N ARG A 129 3.22 7.14 5.97
CA ARG A 129 2.82 8.17 5.02
C ARG A 129 4.07 8.81 4.41
N HIS A 130 4.32 8.56 3.13
CA HIS A 130 5.47 9.08 2.39
C HIS A 130 5.52 10.61 2.29
N ALA A 131 4.38 11.30 2.44
CA ALA A 131 4.24 12.74 2.19
C ALA A 131 5.05 13.64 3.15
N ASN A 132 5.48 13.12 4.31
CA ASN A 132 6.18 13.92 5.33
C ASN A 132 7.65 13.52 5.50
N LEU A 133 8.19 12.65 4.63
CA LEU A 133 9.59 12.20 4.72
C LEU A 133 10.49 13.06 3.81
N PRO A 134 11.58 13.64 4.34
CA PRO A 134 12.51 14.41 3.52
C PRO A 134 13.18 13.51 2.48
N THR A 135 13.16 13.90 1.21
CA THR A 135 13.87 13.20 0.13
C THR A 135 15.37 13.53 0.16
N ARG A 136 16.22 12.60 -0.30
CA ARG A 136 17.67 12.82 -0.34
C ARG A 136 18.12 13.77 -1.44
N ASP A 137 17.48 13.67 -2.59
CA ASP A 137 17.63 14.63 -3.68
C ASP A 137 16.61 15.73 -3.38
N GLY A 138 17.08 16.95 -3.09
CA GLY A 138 16.25 18.12 -2.76
C GLY A 138 15.41 18.64 -3.93
N ASP A 139 14.93 17.72 -4.76
CA ASP A 139 14.20 17.94 -5.98
C ASP A 139 12.77 17.40 -5.78
N ASP A 140 11.91 18.30 -5.33
CA ASP A 140 10.45 18.15 -5.33
C ASP A 140 9.85 18.29 -6.75
N SER A 141 10.64 18.07 -7.82
CA SER A 141 10.15 18.04 -9.20
C SER A 141 9.68 16.66 -9.65
N ARG A 142 9.06 15.89 -8.75
CA ARG A 142 8.03 14.93 -9.17
C ARG A 142 6.89 15.04 -8.20
N PRO A 143 5.68 15.41 -8.66
CA PRO A 143 4.54 15.52 -7.76
C PRO A 143 4.41 14.17 -7.07
N PRO A 144 4.08 14.15 -5.77
CA PRO A 144 3.58 12.94 -5.16
C PRO A 144 2.46 12.43 -6.07
N HIS A 145 2.28 11.13 -6.21
CA HIS A 145 1.04 10.58 -6.78
C HIS A 145 -0.22 10.92 -5.93
N ASN A 146 -0.09 11.87 -4.99
CA ASN A 146 -1.11 12.77 -4.48
C ASN A 146 -0.59 14.22 -4.63
N GLY A 147 -0.78 14.85 -5.79
CA GLY A 147 -0.24 16.19 -6.03
C GLY A 147 -0.87 17.23 -5.08
N PRO A 148 -0.07 18.15 -4.49
CA PRO A 148 -0.61 19.41 -4.00
C PRO A 148 -0.89 20.29 -5.22
N THR A 149 -2.16 20.64 -5.40
CA THR A 149 -2.60 21.61 -6.40
C THR A 149 -2.05 22.99 -6.04
N GLN A 150 -0.98 23.42 -6.71
CA GLN A 150 -0.70 24.84 -6.85
C GLN A 150 -1.63 25.43 -7.93
N SER A 151 -2.53 26.30 -7.48
CA SER A 151 -3.11 27.43 -8.19
C SER A 151 -3.55 27.20 -9.65
N ARG A 152 -4.57 26.38 -9.81
CA ARG A 152 -5.66 26.61 -10.77
C ARG A 152 -6.94 26.78 -9.94
N PRO A 153 -7.93 27.58 -10.36
CA PRO A 153 -9.13 27.84 -9.55
C PRO A 153 -9.68 26.51 -9.04
N ASN A 154 -9.94 26.47 -7.73
CA ASN A 154 -10.26 25.33 -6.87
C ASN A 154 -11.46 24.50 -7.39
N ARG A 155 -11.29 23.78 -8.50
CA ARG A 155 -12.20 22.72 -8.93
C ARG A 155 -11.59 21.39 -8.50
N LEU A 156 -12.26 20.72 -7.57
CA LEU A 156 -11.98 19.33 -7.26
C LEU A 156 -11.90 18.54 -8.59
N PRO A 157 -10.91 17.65 -8.76
CA PRO A 157 -10.85 16.82 -9.96
C PRO A 157 -12.16 16.01 -10.07
N PRO A 158 -12.72 15.85 -11.27
CA PRO A 158 -13.98 15.16 -11.43
C PRO A 158 -13.91 13.73 -10.90
N TYR A 159 -15.01 13.29 -10.30
CA TYR A 159 -15.23 11.93 -9.87
C TYR A 159 -15.61 11.07 -11.07
N VAL A 160 -14.96 9.92 -11.22
CA VAL A 160 -15.46 8.85 -12.09
C VAL A 160 -16.46 8.06 -11.29
N VAL A 161 -17.71 8.02 -11.75
CA VAL A 161 -18.82 7.39 -11.04
C VAL A 161 -19.26 6.16 -11.80
N LEU A 162 -19.36 5.04 -11.09
CA LEU A 162 -20.08 3.86 -11.56
C LEU A 162 -21.43 3.84 -10.88
N ALA A 163 -22.49 3.97 -11.68
CA ALA A 163 -23.87 3.92 -11.25
C ALA A 163 -24.48 2.58 -11.66
N ILE A 164 -25.05 1.87 -10.70
CA ILE A 164 -25.62 0.53 -10.91
C ILE A 164 -27.06 0.53 -10.43
N GLN A 165 -27.95 0.01 -11.26
CA GLN A 165 -29.28 -0.44 -10.86
C GLN A 165 -29.32 -1.96 -10.93
N THR A 166 -29.76 -2.60 -9.86
CA THR A 166 -29.90 -4.06 -9.76
C THR A 166 -31.33 -4.48 -10.11
N LYS A 167 -31.51 -5.75 -10.51
CA LYS A 167 -32.82 -6.29 -10.91
C LYS A 167 -33.87 -6.31 -9.78
N ASP A 168 -33.43 -6.31 -8.53
CA ASP A 168 -34.25 -6.19 -7.32
C ASP A 168 -34.59 -4.73 -6.95
N GLY A 169 -34.28 -3.77 -7.82
CA GLY A 169 -34.69 -2.36 -7.66
C GLY A 169 -33.82 -1.57 -6.68
N HIS A 170 -32.58 -2.00 -6.43
CA HIS A 170 -31.63 -1.26 -5.60
C HIS A 170 -30.67 -0.43 -6.46
N TYR A 171 -30.25 0.70 -5.91
CA TYR A 171 -29.39 1.68 -6.58
C TYR A 171 -28.08 1.83 -5.84
N TYR A 172 -26.98 1.82 -6.57
CA TYR A 172 -25.64 1.95 -6.03
C TYR A 172 -24.82 2.97 -6.80
N LEU A 173 -24.06 3.76 -6.06
CA LEU A 173 -23.08 4.70 -6.61
C LEU A 173 -21.69 4.38 -6.07
N SER A 174 -20.70 4.41 -6.95
CA SER A 174 -19.30 4.17 -6.59
C SER A 174 -18.44 5.31 -7.12
N SER A 175 -17.63 5.91 -6.25
CA SER A 175 -16.56 6.83 -6.66
C SER A 175 -15.32 6.00 -7.01
N VAL A 176 -14.97 5.91 -8.29
CA VAL A 176 -13.98 4.97 -8.82
C VAL A 176 -12.63 5.67 -9.05
N ALA A 177 -11.54 5.00 -8.67
CA ALA A 177 -10.21 5.45 -9.06
C ALA A 177 -10.01 5.27 -10.59
N PRO A 178 -9.54 6.28 -11.33
CA PRO A 178 -9.41 6.22 -12.80
C PRO A 178 -8.64 5.00 -13.31
N ASN A 179 -7.58 4.60 -12.60
CA ASN A 179 -6.77 3.43 -12.97
C ASN A 179 -7.47 2.07 -12.75
N ALA A 180 -8.63 2.06 -12.09
CA ALA A 180 -9.43 0.85 -11.87
C ALA A 180 -10.61 0.72 -12.85
N VAL A 181 -10.91 1.75 -13.66
CA VAL A 181 -12.09 1.79 -14.55
C VAL A 181 -12.09 0.61 -15.52
N ALA A 182 -10.99 0.40 -16.25
CA ALA A 182 -10.90 -0.70 -17.24
C ALA A 182 -11.16 -2.08 -16.60
N LYS A 183 -10.52 -2.34 -15.45
CA LYS A 183 -10.71 -3.59 -14.69
C LYS A 183 -12.16 -3.76 -14.25
N LEU A 184 -12.77 -2.70 -13.71
CA LEU A 184 -14.13 -2.74 -13.21
C LEU A 184 -15.17 -2.84 -14.33
N HIS A 185 -14.94 -2.18 -15.47
CA HIS A 185 -15.78 -2.32 -16.65
C HIS A 185 -15.90 -3.78 -17.09
N THR A 186 -14.78 -4.51 -17.14
CA THR A 186 -14.79 -5.96 -17.42
C THR A 186 -15.56 -6.75 -16.37
N ILE A 187 -15.36 -6.48 -15.08
CA ILE A 187 -16.06 -7.22 -14.01
C ILE A 187 -17.57 -6.97 -14.05
N VAL A 188 -17.98 -5.71 -14.23
CA VAL A 188 -19.38 -5.27 -14.28
C VAL A 188 -20.11 -5.89 -15.45
N GLY A 189 -19.50 -5.95 -16.64
CA GLY A 189 -20.11 -6.56 -17.83
C GLY A 189 -20.46 -8.05 -17.67
N HIS A 190 -19.81 -8.75 -16.73
CA HIS A 190 -20.09 -10.16 -16.45
C HIS A 190 -21.17 -10.38 -15.37
N GLN A 191 -21.71 -9.32 -14.75
CA GLN A 191 -22.67 -9.46 -13.66
C GLN A 191 -24.11 -9.56 -14.16
N LYS A 192 -24.66 -10.77 -14.14
CA LYS A 192 -26.04 -11.04 -14.60
C LYS A 192 -27.16 -10.43 -13.74
N HIS A 193 -26.84 -10.01 -12.51
CA HIS A 193 -27.81 -9.46 -11.55
C HIS A 193 -28.00 -7.94 -11.69
N PHE A 194 -27.17 -7.28 -12.50
CA PHE A 194 -27.36 -5.88 -12.83
C PHE A 194 -28.46 -5.74 -13.87
N GLN A 195 -29.40 -4.83 -13.61
CA GLN A 195 -30.34 -4.36 -14.61
C GLN A 195 -29.63 -3.38 -15.53
N GLU A 196 -28.81 -2.50 -14.94
CA GLU A 196 -28.07 -1.47 -15.64
C GLU A 196 -26.79 -1.12 -14.89
N ALA A 197 -25.73 -0.83 -15.63
CA ALA A 197 -24.51 -0.26 -15.11
C ALA A 197 -23.97 0.78 -16.10
N ARG A 198 -23.76 2.01 -15.63
CA ARG A 198 -23.33 3.14 -16.45
C ARG A 198 -22.18 3.87 -15.80
N TRP A 199 -21.30 4.39 -16.63
CA TRP A 199 -20.15 5.19 -16.22
C TRP A 199 -20.44 6.66 -16.45
N TYR A 200 -20.00 7.48 -15.50
CA TYR A 200 -20.16 8.92 -15.55
C TYR A 200 -18.91 9.65 -15.05
N VAL A 201 -18.80 10.90 -15.44
CA VAL A 201 -17.91 11.90 -14.89
C VAL A 201 -18.76 12.95 -14.20
N SER A 202 -18.54 13.17 -12.90
CA SER A 202 -19.32 14.12 -12.10
C SER A 202 -18.42 15.06 -11.31
N HIS A 203 -18.85 16.30 -11.14
CA HIS A 203 -18.21 17.30 -10.29
C HIS A 203 -18.98 17.53 -8.97
N ASP A 204 -19.98 16.69 -8.69
CA ASP A 204 -20.80 16.82 -7.49
C ASP A 204 -19.98 16.56 -6.22
N SER A 205 -19.89 17.58 -5.37
CA SER A 205 -19.20 17.52 -4.08
C SER A 205 -19.74 16.45 -3.11
N ALA A 206 -20.99 16.00 -3.26
CA ALA A 206 -21.57 14.93 -2.46
C ALA A 206 -20.79 13.61 -2.58
N LEU A 207 -20.16 13.37 -3.74
CA LEU A 207 -19.34 12.19 -4.02
C LEU A 207 -18.06 12.11 -3.19
N SER A 208 -17.64 13.22 -2.55
CA SER A 208 -16.53 13.24 -1.59
C SER A 208 -16.78 12.35 -0.37
N ARG A 209 -18.04 12.09 -0.04
CA ARG A 209 -18.45 11.23 1.08
C ARG A 209 -18.36 9.75 0.74
N TYR A 210 -18.27 9.40 -0.55
CA TYR A 210 -18.14 8.02 -0.99
C TYR A 210 -16.67 7.59 -0.99
N PRO A 211 -16.34 6.41 -0.45
CA PRO A 211 -14.97 5.92 -0.49
C PRO A 211 -14.54 5.74 -1.95
N ARG A 212 -13.29 6.14 -2.25
CA ARG A 212 -12.74 5.96 -3.60
C ARG A 212 -12.30 4.51 -3.80
N VAL A 213 -13.03 3.76 -4.61
CA VAL A 213 -12.87 2.32 -4.76
C VAL A 213 -11.99 1.92 -5.95
N ARG A 214 -11.35 0.75 -5.83
CA ARG A 214 -10.59 0.06 -6.90
C ARG A 214 -11.11 -1.36 -7.18
N THR A 215 -12.19 -1.73 -6.51
CA THR A 215 -12.85 -3.04 -6.53
C THR A 215 -14.35 -2.78 -6.64
N LEU A 216 -15.13 -3.75 -7.12
CA LEU A 216 -16.58 -3.61 -7.28
C LEU A 216 -17.25 -3.49 -5.89
N ARG A 217 -17.45 -2.25 -5.46
CA ARG A 217 -18.09 -1.84 -4.20
C ARG A 217 -18.79 -0.53 -4.47
N GLY A 218 -20.02 -0.39 -3.99
CA GLY A 218 -20.81 0.83 -4.11
C GLY A 218 -21.55 1.12 -2.81
N VAL A 219 -21.89 2.39 -2.61
CA VAL A 219 -22.79 2.82 -1.53
C VAL A 219 -24.21 2.66 -2.04
N ARG A 220 -25.05 1.97 -1.26
CA ARG A 220 -26.49 1.89 -1.55
C ARG A 220 -27.12 3.25 -1.32
N VAL A 221 -27.86 3.75 -2.30
CA VAL A 221 -28.53 5.05 -2.26
C VAL A 221 -30.01 4.92 -2.58
N SER A 222 -30.79 5.96 -2.29
CA SER A 222 -32.18 6.04 -2.77
C SER A 222 -32.22 6.33 -4.27
N GLN A 223 -33.32 5.97 -4.93
CA GLN A 223 -33.53 6.30 -6.34
C GLN A 223 -33.39 7.81 -6.62
N LYS A 224 -33.95 8.65 -5.74
CA LYS A 224 -33.87 10.11 -5.85
C LYS A 224 -32.41 10.61 -5.85
N GLU A 225 -31.56 10.06 -4.98
CA GLU A 225 -30.15 10.45 -4.92
C GLU A 225 -29.36 9.92 -6.12
N TYR A 226 -29.68 8.70 -6.56
CA TYR A 226 -29.12 8.11 -7.78
C TYR A 226 -29.37 9.02 -8.98
N GLU A 227 -30.64 9.35 -9.24
CA GLU A 227 -31.05 10.21 -10.35
C GLU A 227 -30.44 11.61 -10.25
N ARG A 228 -30.43 12.21 -9.05
CA ARG A 228 -29.82 13.53 -8.81
C ARG A 228 -28.36 13.56 -9.28
N ILE A 229 -27.58 12.54 -8.93
CA ILE A 229 -26.16 12.44 -9.29
C ILE A 229 -25.98 12.11 -10.77
N THR A 230 -26.72 11.13 -11.31
CA THR A 230 -26.54 10.69 -12.69
C THR A 230 -27.02 11.71 -13.73
N THR A 231 -28.08 12.47 -13.44
CA THR A 231 -28.62 13.49 -14.37
C THR A 231 -27.71 14.72 -14.47
N GLN A 232 -26.98 15.04 -13.40
CA GLN A 232 -26.01 16.15 -13.38
C GLN A 232 -24.62 15.75 -13.89
N ALA A 233 -24.40 14.46 -14.13
CA ALA A 233 -23.12 13.92 -14.56
C ALA A 233 -23.08 13.72 -16.08
N THR A 234 -21.88 13.77 -16.64
CA THR A 234 -21.64 13.48 -18.06
C THR A 234 -21.36 11.99 -18.22
N PRO A 235 -22.05 11.26 -19.10
CA PRO A 235 -21.70 9.87 -19.41
C PRO A 235 -20.24 9.76 -19.88
N LEU A 236 -19.56 8.70 -19.45
CA LEU A 236 -18.17 8.38 -19.86
C LEU A 236 -18.15 7.37 -21.00
#